data_AF-A0A7S1AV92-F1
#
_entry.id   AF-A0A7S1AV92-F1
#
_cell.length_a   1.000
_cell.length_b   1.000
_cell.length_c   1.000
_cell.angle_alpha   90.00
_cell.angle_beta   90.00
_cell.angle_gamma   90.00
#
_symmetry.space_group_name_H-M   'P 1'
#
loop_
_entity.id
_entity.type
_entity.pdbx_description
1 polymer ?
#
loop_
_entity_poly.entity_id
_entity_poly.type
_entity_poly.pdbx_seq_one_letter_code
_entity_poly.pdbx_strand_id
1 'polypeptide(L)'
;MPAQKLMVLQPAIAFEQLFNEKRSSMKTVQWSKLDQLETFTRNVKEGAERLRSVNRRLRNGHSQVSSEVVHLANISLLRQRDLWKQRIAQIQKAIDVTIQA
;
A
#
# COMPACT_ATOMS: atom_id res chain seq x y z
N MET A 1 -7.44 -10.12 0.51
CA MET A 1 -6.94 -10.43 1.87
C MET A 1 -7.38 -9.32 2.82
N PRO A 2 -8.08 -9.63 3.93
CA PRO A 2 -8.61 -8.63 4.87
C PRO A 2 -7.55 -7.68 5.46
N ALA A 3 -6.35 -8.17 5.76
CA ALA A 3 -5.25 -7.37 6.32
C ALA A 3 -4.68 -6.33 5.33
N GLN A 4 -4.62 -6.65 4.04
CA GLN A 4 -4.17 -5.71 2.99
C GLN A 4 -5.14 -4.52 2.84
N LYS A 5 -6.42 -4.71 3.21
CA LYS A 5 -7.46 -3.67 3.12
C LYS A 5 -7.17 -2.49 4.07
N LEU A 6 -6.54 -2.74 5.22
CA LEU A 6 -6.16 -1.71 6.18
C LEU A 6 -4.90 -0.95 5.76
N MET A 7 -3.94 -1.62 5.10
CA MET A 7 -2.71 -0.98 4.60
C MET A 7 -2.95 -0.13 3.33
N VAL A 8 -3.93 -0.50 2.51
CA VAL A 8 -4.34 0.28 1.33
C VAL A 8 -5.27 1.45 1.71
N LEU A 9 -5.76 1.49 2.95
CA LEU A 9 -6.76 2.46 3.38
C LEU A 9 -6.30 3.91 3.24
N GLN A 10 -5.06 4.23 3.63
CA GLN A 10 -4.50 5.59 3.52
C GLN A 10 -4.32 6.04 2.05
N PRO A 11 -3.71 5.24 1.16
CA PRO A 11 -3.69 5.51 -0.28
C PRO A 11 -5.10 5.63 -0.91
N ALA A 12 -6.06 4.83 -0.46
CA ALA A 12 -7.43 4.87 -0.96
C ALA A 12 -8.16 6.15 -0.50
N ILE A 13 -7.98 6.58 0.74
CA ILE A 13 -8.51 7.87 1.25
C ILE A 13 -7.89 9.03 0.47
N ALA A 14 -6.58 9.02 0.21
CA ALA A 14 -5.91 10.04 -0.60
C ALA A 14 -6.45 10.07 -2.04
N PHE A 15 -6.75 8.90 -2.62
CA PHE A 15 -7.41 8.81 -3.93
C PHE A 15 -8.83 9.38 -3.88
N GLU A 16 -9.62 9.05 -2.86
CA GLU A 16 -10.97 9.62 -2.68
C GLU A 16 -10.94 11.15 -2.47
N GLN A 17 -9.91 11.68 -1.80
CA GLN A 17 -9.72 13.12 -1.60
C GLN A 17 -9.49 13.87 -2.93
N LEU A 18 -8.85 13.26 -3.94
CA LEU A 18 -8.75 13.85 -5.29
C LEU A 18 -10.13 14.13 -5.92
N PHE A 19 -11.16 13.38 -5.52
CA PHE A 19 -12.55 13.63 -5.94
C PHE A 19 -13.29 14.58 -4.99
N ASN A 20 -12.82 14.78 -3.76
CA ASN A 20 -13.55 15.44 -2.68
C ASN A 20 -13.02 16.84 -2.29
N GLU A 21 -11.82 17.25 -2.71
CA GLU A 21 -11.28 18.61 -2.49
C GLU A 21 -12.18 19.72 -3.06
N LYS A 22 -13.14 19.39 -3.94
CA LYS A 22 -14.12 20.32 -4.50
C LYS A 22 -15.35 20.60 -3.62
N ARG A 23 -15.42 20.09 -2.38
CA ARG A 23 -16.64 20.24 -1.55
C ARG A 23 -16.86 21.60 -0.87
N SER A 24 -15.92 22.56 -0.90
CA SER A 24 -16.15 23.84 -0.18
C SER A 24 -16.77 25.00 -0.98
N SER A 25 -16.80 24.99 -2.32
CA SER A 25 -17.53 26.03 -3.09
C SER A 25 -17.70 25.73 -4.59
N MET A 26 -17.26 24.56 -5.05
CA MET A 26 -17.04 24.27 -6.47
C MET A 26 -17.99 23.18 -7.00
N LYS A 27 -19.23 23.11 -6.51
CA LYS A 27 -20.28 22.24 -7.08
C LYS A 27 -20.63 22.58 -8.55
N THR A 28 -19.99 23.59 -9.12
CA THR A 28 -20.21 24.07 -10.50
C THR A 28 -18.90 24.09 -11.31
N VAL A 29 -17.96 23.17 -11.07
CA VAL A 29 -16.81 23.00 -11.99
C VAL A 29 -17.27 22.23 -13.23
N GLN A 30 -17.88 22.99 -14.13
CA GLN A 30 -17.58 22.99 -15.55
C GLN A 30 -17.21 21.63 -16.15
N TRP A 31 -18.22 20.78 -16.33
CA TRP A 31 -18.22 19.75 -17.39
C TRP A 31 -18.08 20.36 -18.81
N SER A 32 -18.04 21.69 -18.91
CA SER A 32 -18.04 22.50 -20.12
C SER A 32 -16.65 22.90 -20.63
N LYS A 33 -15.54 22.62 -19.92
CA LYS A 33 -14.18 22.91 -20.40
C LYS A 33 -13.39 21.62 -20.63
N LEU A 34 -13.16 21.29 -21.90
CA LEU A 34 -12.46 20.09 -22.37
C LEU A 34 -11.09 19.90 -21.69
N ASP A 35 -10.33 20.99 -21.51
CA ASP A 35 -9.00 20.99 -20.87
C ASP A 35 -9.04 20.55 -19.39
N GLN A 36 -10.11 20.89 -18.68
CA GLN A 36 -10.28 20.51 -17.27
C GLN A 36 -10.67 19.04 -17.14
N LEU A 37 -11.38 18.49 -18.13
CA LEU A 37 -11.76 17.08 -18.18
C LEU A 37 -10.56 16.18 -18.49
N GLU A 38 -9.68 16.62 -19.40
CA GLU A 38 -8.45 15.89 -19.72
C GLU A 38 -7.49 15.86 -18.52
N THR A 39 -7.30 17.02 -17.87
CA THR A 39 -6.48 17.12 -16.64
C THR A 39 -7.04 16.24 -15.52
N PHE A 40 -8.36 16.23 -15.32
CA PHE A 40 -9.00 15.35 -14.33
C PHE A 40 -8.82 13.87 -14.69
N THR A 41 -9.02 13.50 -15.94
CA THR A 41 -8.83 12.11 -16.42
C THR A 41 -7.39 11.66 -16.21
N ARG A 42 -6.40 12.53 -16.46
CA ARG A 42 -4.99 12.26 -16.20
C ARG A 42 -4.73 12.02 -14.71
N ASN A 43 -5.22 12.90 -13.85
CA ASN A 43 -5.03 12.78 -12.39
C ASN A 43 -5.67 11.50 -11.83
N VAL A 44 -6.85 11.11 -12.34
CA VAL A 44 -7.52 9.86 -11.96
C VAL A 44 -6.71 8.64 -12.41
N LYS A 45 -6.22 8.63 -13.66
CA LYS A 45 -5.37 7.55 -14.16
C LYS A 45 -4.08 7.43 -13.34
N GLU A 46 -3.44 8.54 -13.05
CA GLU A 46 -2.22 8.57 -12.23
C GLU A 46 -2.46 8.08 -10.80
N GLY A 47 -3.54 8.53 -10.16
CA GLY A 47 -3.95 8.04 -8.84
C GLY A 47 -4.26 6.54 -8.83
N ALA A 48 -4.93 6.04 -9.87
CA ALA A 48 -5.23 4.61 -10.02
C ALA A 48 -3.97 3.78 -10.22
N GLU A 49 -3.00 4.24 -11.03
CA GLU A 49 -1.72 3.56 -11.21
C GLU A 49 -0.87 3.59 -9.94
N ARG A 50 -0.87 4.70 -9.19
CA ARG A 50 -0.22 4.78 -7.89
C ARG A 50 -0.82 3.77 -6.90
N LEU A 51 -2.15 3.67 -6.84
CA LEU A 51 -2.85 2.71 -5.98
C LEU A 51 -2.55 1.26 -6.39
N ARG A 52 -2.53 0.97 -7.71
CA ARG A 52 -2.16 -0.35 -8.24
C ARG A 52 -0.72 -0.72 -7.87
N SER A 53 0.21 0.22 -8.00
CA SER A 53 1.61 0.03 -7.63
C SER A 53 1.78 -0.31 -6.14
N VAL A 54 1.15 0.48 -5.27
CA VAL A 54 1.15 0.23 -3.82
C VAL A 54 0.53 -1.14 -3.49
N ASN A 55 -0.59 -1.49 -4.11
CA ASN A 55 -1.25 -2.79 -3.90
C ASN A 55 -0.38 -3.97 -4.35
N ARG A 56 0.29 -3.85 -5.51
CA ARG A 56 1.25 -4.86 -5.98
C ARG A 56 2.41 -5.03 -5.00
N ARG A 57 2.97 -3.92 -4.51
CA ARG A 57 4.06 -3.95 -3.52
C ARG A 57 3.62 -4.61 -2.22
N LEU A 58 2.45 -4.25 -1.69
CA LEU A 58 1.89 -4.86 -0.49
C LEU A 58 1.65 -6.37 -0.65
N ARG A 59 1.14 -6.79 -1.80
CA ARG A 59 0.95 -8.22 -2.11
C ARG A 59 2.28 -8.98 -2.14
N ASN A 60 3.31 -8.38 -2.74
CA ASN A 60 4.65 -8.98 -2.79
C ASN A 60 5.28 -9.05 -1.39
N GLY A 61 5.25 -7.96 -0.64
CA GLY A 61 5.78 -7.90 0.74
C GLY A 61 5.08 -8.89 1.66
N HIS A 62 3.74 -9.01 1.57
CA HIS A 62 2.99 -10.02 2.31
C HIS A 62 3.42 -11.45 1.95
N SER A 63 3.62 -11.75 0.67
CA SER A 63 4.05 -13.08 0.22
C SER A 63 5.45 -13.41 0.73
N GLN A 64 6.36 -12.43 0.71
CA GLN A 64 7.71 -12.56 1.26
C GLN A 64 7.69 -12.82 2.76
N VAL A 65 6.96 -12.01 3.54
CA VAL A 65 6.84 -12.17 5.00
C VAL A 65 6.24 -13.54 5.33
N SER A 66 5.21 -13.98 4.61
CA SER A 66 4.61 -15.31 4.80
C SER A 66 5.63 -16.43 4.59
N SER A 67 6.48 -16.33 3.57
CA SER A 67 7.53 -17.32 3.31
C SER A 67 8.57 -17.35 4.42
N GLU A 68 9.03 -16.18 4.89
CA GLU A 68 10.01 -16.07 5.97
C GLU A 68 9.46 -16.61 7.31
N VAL A 69 8.17 -16.42 7.59
CA VAL A 69 7.53 -16.98 8.80
C VAL A 69 7.50 -18.51 8.75
N VAL A 70 7.21 -19.11 7.59
CA VAL A 70 7.29 -20.57 7.43
C VAL A 70 8.73 -21.06 7.61
N HIS A 71 9.71 -20.33 7.09
CA HIS A 71 11.12 -20.68 7.30
C HIS A 71 11.53 -20.57 8.77
N LEU A 72 11.09 -19.52 9.47
CA LEU A 72 11.31 -19.32 10.89
C LEU A 72 10.72 -20.45 11.75
N ALA A 73 9.54 -20.97 11.38
CA ALA A 73 8.90 -22.07 12.09
C ALA A 73 9.72 -23.38 12.05
N ASN A 74 10.59 -23.53 11.06
CA ASN A 74 11.49 -24.69 10.94
C ASN A 74 12.79 -24.54 11.75
N ILE A 75 13.03 -23.37 12.37
CA ILE A 75 14.24 -23.11 13.17
C ILE A 75 13.97 -23.51 14.62
N SER A 76 14.76 -24.45 15.13
CA SER A 76 14.67 -24.90 16.52
C SER A 76 15.12 -23.81 17.50
N LEU A 77 14.18 -23.27 18.27
CA LEU A 77 14.44 -22.28 19.32
C LEU A 77 15.42 -22.77 20.39
N LEU A 78 15.44 -24.08 20.66
CA LEU A 78 16.28 -24.69 21.69
C LEU A 78 17.75 -24.80 21.26
N ARG A 79 18.00 -24.93 19.94
CA ARG A 79 19.35 -25.14 19.39
C ARG A 79 19.91 -23.92 18.65
N GLN A 80 19.03 -23.06 18.13
CA GLN A 80 19.37 -21.99 17.19
C GLN A 80 18.66 -20.67 17.56
N ARG A 81 18.67 -20.32 18.84
CA ARG A 81 18.00 -19.11 19.37
C ARG A 81 18.47 -17.81 18.71
N ASP A 82 19.78 -17.65 18.51
CA ASP A 82 20.32 -16.40 17.94
C ASP A 82 20.00 -16.25 16.46
N LEU A 83 20.02 -17.37 15.72
CA LEU A 83 19.56 -17.40 14.33
C LEU A 83 18.07 -17.04 14.24
N TRP A 84 17.25 -17.59 15.14
CA TRP A 84 15.82 -17.27 15.20
C TRP A 84 15.58 -15.78 15.47
N LYS A 85 16.31 -15.19 16.43
CA LYS A 85 16.24 -13.74 16.71
C LYS A 85 16.65 -12.90 15.49
N GLN A 86 17.72 -13.28 14.81
CA GLN A 86 18.19 -12.59 13.61
C GLN A 86 17.13 -12.62 12.50
N ARG A 87 16.48 -13.77 12.30
CA ARG A 87 15.41 -13.94 11.31
C ARG A 87 14.18 -13.10 11.65
N ILE A 88 13.78 -13.02 12.92
CA ILE A 88 12.71 -12.11 13.35
C ILE A 88 13.06 -10.65 13.05
N ALA A 89 14.28 -10.21 13.34
CA ALA A 89 14.68 -8.83 13.06
C ALA A 89 14.65 -8.52 11.55
N GLN A 90 15.00 -9.50 10.71
CA GLN A 90 14.88 -9.37 9.24
C GLN A 90 13.41 -9.26 8.79
N ILE A 91 12.51 -10.07 9.37
CA ILE A 91 11.07 -10.00 9.08
C ILE A 91 10.50 -8.63 9.47
N GLN A 92 10.85 -8.12 10.65
CA GLN A 92 10.43 -6.79 11.10
C GLN A 92 10.89 -5.70 10.12
N LYS A 93 12.16 -5.72 9.72
CA LYS A 93 12.69 -4.78 8.72
C LYS A 93 11.95 -4.88 7.37
N ALA A 94 11.61 -6.09 6.92
CA ALA A 94 10.86 -6.28 5.67
C ALA A 94 9.43 -5.73 5.76
N ILE A 95 8.79 -5.85 6.92
CA ILE A 95 7.47 -5.28 7.20
C ILE A 95 7.55 -3.75 7.18
N ASP A 96 8.53 -3.16 7.85
CA ASP A 96 8.70 -1.69 7.91
C ASP A 96 8.87 -1.08 6.51
N VAL A 97 9.71 -1.70 5.67
CA VAL A 97 9.91 -1.27 4.27
C VAL A 97 8.62 -1.37 3.45
N THR A 98 7.78 -2.36 3.74
CA THR A 98 6.51 -2.55 3.03
C THR A 98 5.44 -1.53 3.45
N ILE A 99 5.52 -1.00 4.68
CA ILE A 99 4.55 -0.07 5.27
C ILE A 99 4.92 1.40 5.07
N GLN A 100 6.21 1.77 5.09
CA GLN A 100 6.65 3.18 5.08
C GLN A 100 6.67 3.85 3.69
N ALA A 101 6.44 3.12 2.60
CA ALA A 101 6.52 3.64 1.23
C ALA A 101 5.16 3.73 0.55
#